data_AF-A0A150QHB1-F1
#
_entry.id   AF-A0A150QHB1-F1
#
_cell.length_a   1.000
_cell.length_b   1.000
_cell.length_c   1.000
_cell.angle_alpha   90.00
_cell.angle_beta   90.00
_cell.angle_gamma   90.00
#
_symmetry.space_group_name_H-M   'P 1'
#
loop_
_entity.id
_entity.type
_entity.pdbx_description
1 polymer ?
#
loop_
_entity_poly.entity_id
_entity_poly.type
_entity_poly.pdbx_seq_one_letter_code
_entity_poly.pdbx_strand_id
1 'polypeptide(L)'
;MAKQGKDYDRWVKAAAETGRTDNPLKVPYDVAVREAVAAAAFVEKYWEPDGERPGLKRVKSRLPASASEELLSIIRAVQEAQTRLLLIVDPAVTDVGERARFVVDELESALEFLLDDDVDEPADAQLARIKEFHAQDGQRSIALSQALRDYAGLAETLKDRLVEADEEFDVRLIAEARKLAEDLQRRALGTAPEAGASAAAATIRNQVLHLMVDRVAAIRKTAAHVFRRHPEIVREVTSAYERRRRVAARREKARKAAEARPVDGKPAAAPATPSPATPSPATPSTSSGAQPS
;
A
#
# COMPACT_ATOMS: atom_id res chain seq x y z
N MET A 1 -18.99 21.62 3.86
CA MET A 1 -18.20 21.84 5.10
C MET A 1 -18.92 21.43 6.38
N ALA A 2 -20.21 21.73 6.60
CA ALA A 2 -20.90 21.39 7.87
C ALA A 2 -21.02 19.88 8.21
N LYS A 3 -20.98 18.98 7.20
CA LYS A 3 -21.02 17.52 7.43
C LYS A 3 -19.65 16.95 7.83
N GLN A 4 -18.54 17.56 7.37
CA GLN A 4 -17.18 17.10 7.67
C GLN A 4 -16.80 17.34 9.13
N GLY A 5 -17.06 18.55 9.67
CA GLY A 5 -16.81 18.82 11.10
C GLY A 5 -17.62 17.91 12.04
N LYS A 6 -18.86 17.58 11.66
CA LYS A 6 -19.69 16.63 12.41
C LYS A 6 -19.14 15.19 12.38
N ASP A 7 -18.60 14.77 11.23
CA ASP A 7 -17.98 13.44 11.08
C ASP A 7 -16.69 13.36 11.93
N TYR A 8 -15.85 14.39 11.92
CA TYR A 8 -14.63 14.45 12.71
C TYR A 8 -14.91 14.34 14.22
N ASP A 9 -15.76 15.21 14.76
CA ASP A 9 -16.06 15.23 16.20
C ASP A 9 -16.67 13.90 16.68
N ARG A 10 -17.55 13.31 15.85
CA ARG A 10 -18.14 11.99 16.11
C ARG A 10 -17.06 10.93 16.26
N TRP A 11 -16.13 10.84 15.30
CA TRP A 11 -15.13 9.78 15.29
C TRP A 11 -14.01 10.00 16.30
N VAL A 12 -13.64 11.24 16.60
CA VAL A 12 -12.71 11.55 17.69
C VAL A 12 -13.27 11.08 19.02
N LYS A 13 -14.55 11.37 19.31
CA LYS A 13 -15.21 10.90 20.54
C LYS A 13 -15.23 9.37 20.62
N ALA A 14 -15.65 8.70 19.53
CA ALA A 14 -15.67 7.23 19.48
C ALA A 14 -14.27 6.60 19.62
N ALA A 15 -13.24 7.24 19.07
CA ALA A 15 -11.88 6.74 19.13
C ALA A 15 -11.27 6.89 20.53
N ALA A 16 -11.59 7.99 21.22
CA ALA A 16 -11.13 8.25 22.59
C ALA A 16 -11.58 7.18 23.58
N GLU A 17 -12.77 6.60 23.39
CA GLU A 17 -13.30 5.51 24.23
C GLU A 17 -12.43 4.24 24.19
N THR A 18 -11.61 4.06 23.15
CA THR A 18 -10.74 2.88 23.02
C THR A 18 -9.44 2.99 23.84
N GLY A 19 -9.04 4.19 24.26
CA GLY A 19 -7.81 4.44 25.02
C GLY A 19 -6.49 4.15 24.28
N ARG A 20 -6.52 3.71 23.02
CA ARG A 20 -5.31 3.37 22.24
C ARG A 20 -4.69 4.60 21.60
N THR A 21 -3.44 4.90 21.93
CA THR A 21 -2.76 6.14 21.52
C THR A 21 -1.53 5.91 20.65
N ASP A 22 -1.07 4.67 20.53
CA ASP A 22 0.03 4.25 19.65
C ASP A 22 -0.38 4.30 18.17
N ASN A 23 0.60 4.44 17.26
CA ASN A 23 0.34 4.42 15.83
C ASN A 23 0.06 2.97 15.35
N PRO A 24 -1.14 2.65 14.85
CA PRO A 24 -1.48 1.28 14.43
C PRO A 24 -0.92 0.87 13.07
N LEU A 25 -0.37 1.82 12.30
CA LEU A 25 -0.01 1.58 10.91
C LEU A 25 1.27 0.74 10.81
N LYS A 26 1.19 -0.32 10.00
CA LYS A 26 2.32 -1.18 9.59
C LYS A 26 2.78 -0.93 8.16
N VAL A 27 2.08 -0.03 7.49
CA VAL A 27 2.28 0.42 6.12
C VAL A 27 2.26 1.95 6.13
N PRO A 28 2.78 2.61 5.09
CA PRO A 28 2.65 4.04 4.91
C PRO A 28 1.25 4.60 5.13
N TYR A 29 1.15 5.86 5.56
CA TYR A 29 -0.13 6.53 5.83
C TYR A 29 -1.02 6.60 4.58
N ASP A 30 -0.47 7.05 3.45
CA ASP A 30 -1.18 7.18 2.17
C ASP A 30 -1.63 5.80 1.65
N VAL A 31 -0.77 4.78 1.77
CA VAL A 31 -1.11 3.39 1.43
C VAL A 31 -2.26 2.90 2.32
N ALA A 32 -2.20 3.13 3.63
CA ALA A 32 -3.25 2.73 4.56
C ALA A 32 -4.60 3.39 4.22
N VAL A 33 -4.59 4.68 3.89
CA VAL A 33 -5.79 5.42 3.46
C VAL A 33 -6.32 4.88 2.13
N ARG A 34 -5.46 4.66 1.14
CA ARG A 34 -5.83 4.10 -0.18
C ARG A 34 -6.43 2.70 -0.04
N GLU A 35 -5.86 1.86 0.82
CA GLU A 35 -6.39 0.54 1.13
C GLU A 35 -7.73 0.60 1.86
N ALA A 36 -7.93 1.58 2.74
CA ALA A 36 -9.22 1.79 3.40
C ALA A 36 -10.30 2.23 2.41
N VAL A 37 -9.97 3.11 1.45
CA VAL A 37 -10.88 3.49 0.35
C VAL A 37 -11.24 2.27 -0.50
N ALA A 38 -10.25 1.45 -0.88
CA ALA A 38 -10.50 0.23 -1.63
C ALA A 38 -11.39 -0.77 -0.85
N ALA A 39 -11.22 -0.86 0.47
CA ALA A 39 -12.08 -1.70 1.33
C ALA A 39 -13.52 -1.18 1.40
N ALA A 40 -13.74 0.14 1.43
CA ALA A 40 -15.08 0.71 1.37
C ALA A 40 -15.76 0.41 0.02
N ALA A 41 -15.05 0.65 -1.09
CA ALA A 41 -15.54 0.33 -2.44
C ALA A 41 -15.83 -1.18 -2.60
N PHE A 42 -15.02 -2.05 -1.99
CA PHE A 42 -15.26 -3.49 -1.97
C PHE A 42 -16.60 -3.84 -1.31
N VAL A 43 -16.93 -3.22 -0.18
CA VAL A 43 -18.20 -3.47 0.52
C VAL A 43 -19.39 -3.07 -0.37
N GLU A 44 -19.30 -1.93 -1.04
CA GLU A 44 -20.33 -1.44 -1.95
C GLU A 44 -20.51 -2.38 -3.15
N LYS A 45 -19.41 -2.74 -3.82
CA LYS A 45 -19.39 -3.63 -4.99
C LYS A 45 -19.97 -5.01 -4.70
N TYR A 46 -19.72 -5.56 -3.51
CA TYR A 46 -20.02 -6.96 -3.17
C TYR A 46 -21.12 -7.12 -2.12
N TRP A 47 -21.94 -6.08 -1.89
CA TRP A 47 -23.00 -6.11 -0.89
C TRP A 47 -24.08 -7.15 -1.22
N GLU A 48 -24.68 -7.05 -2.40
CA GLU A 48 -25.71 -7.98 -2.86
C GLU A 48 -25.10 -9.24 -3.51
N PRO A 49 -25.78 -10.39 -3.44
CA PRO A 49 -25.39 -11.58 -4.18
C PRO A 49 -25.56 -11.37 -5.70
N ASP A 50 -24.81 -12.13 -6.49
CA ASP A 50 -24.83 -12.04 -7.96
C ASP A 50 -24.57 -13.43 -8.57
N GLY A 51 -25.61 -14.05 -9.13
CA GLY A 51 -25.55 -15.43 -9.60
C GLY A 51 -25.10 -16.41 -8.50
N GLU A 52 -24.03 -17.15 -8.75
CA GLU A 52 -23.43 -18.08 -7.78
C GLU A 52 -22.56 -17.38 -6.73
N ARG A 53 -22.22 -16.10 -6.92
CA ARG A 53 -21.41 -15.32 -5.98
C ARG A 53 -22.25 -14.89 -4.76
N PRO A 54 -21.85 -15.24 -3.52
CA PRO A 54 -22.55 -14.80 -2.33
C PRO A 54 -22.36 -13.29 -2.09
N GLY A 55 -23.35 -12.59 -1.53
CA GLY A 55 -23.23 -11.18 -1.13
C GLY A 55 -22.84 -10.99 0.33
N LEU A 56 -22.19 -9.88 0.68
CA LEU A 56 -21.87 -9.50 2.07
C LEU A 56 -23.13 -9.27 2.93
N LYS A 57 -24.28 -8.97 2.33
CA LYS A 57 -25.57 -8.80 3.03
C LYS A 57 -25.95 -9.98 3.92
N ARG A 58 -25.49 -11.19 3.61
CA ARG A 58 -25.74 -12.39 4.43
C ARG A 58 -25.14 -12.33 5.83
N VAL A 59 -24.14 -11.47 6.05
CA VAL A 59 -23.46 -11.26 7.34
C VAL A 59 -23.74 -9.85 7.87
N LYS A 60 -24.90 -9.25 7.54
CA LYS A 60 -25.31 -7.91 7.98
C LYS A 60 -25.27 -7.67 9.50
N SER A 61 -25.37 -8.73 10.30
CA SER A 61 -25.25 -8.67 11.77
C SER A 61 -23.81 -8.44 12.25
N ARG A 62 -22.80 -8.71 11.41
CA ARG A 62 -21.37 -8.52 11.69
C ARG A 62 -20.79 -7.34 10.91
N LEU A 63 -21.32 -7.07 9.72
CA LEU A 63 -20.92 -5.96 8.86
C LEU A 63 -22.19 -5.25 8.33
N PRO A 64 -22.59 -4.10 8.88
CA PRO A 64 -23.82 -3.43 8.47
C PRO A 64 -23.71 -2.88 7.05
N ALA A 65 -24.86 -2.61 6.41
CA ALA A 65 -24.90 -2.01 5.06
C ALA A 65 -24.19 -0.65 5.01
N SER A 66 -24.26 0.11 6.11
CA SER A 66 -23.58 1.39 6.29
C SER A 66 -22.05 1.28 6.40
N ALA A 67 -21.47 0.08 6.41
CA ALA A 67 -20.04 -0.09 6.68
C ALA A 67 -19.13 0.63 5.66
N SER A 68 -19.54 0.72 4.39
CA SER A 68 -18.82 1.51 3.38
C SER A 68 -18.84 3.00 3.73
N GLU A 69 -20.03 3.57 3.94
CA GLU A 69 -20.21 4.98 4.28
C GLU A 69 -19.54 5.35 5.60
N GLU A 70 -19.63 4.48 6.61
CA GLU A 70 -18.94 4.64 7.89
C GLU A 70 -17.43 4.66 7.71
N LEU A 71 -16.86 3.75 6.92
CA LEU A 71 -15.43 3.73 6.66
C LEU A 71 -14.97 4.99 5.92
N LEU A 72 -15.71 5.45 4.90
CA LEU A 72 -15.43 6.71 4.21
C LEU A 72 -15.51 7.91 5.16
N SER A 73 -16.45 7.90 6.10
CA SER A 73 -16.57 8.93 7.14
C SER A 73 -15.37 8.91 8.11
N ILE A 74 -14.90 7.72 8.51
CA ILE A 74 -13.69 7.56 9.33
C ILE A 74 -12.45 8.06 8.56
N ILE A 75 -12.31 7.72 7.27
CA ILE A 75 -11.20 8.17 6.43
C ILE A 75 -11.11 9.70 6.39
N ARG A 76 -12.25 10.39 6.24
CA ARG A 76 -12.30 11.86 6.30
C ARG A 76 -11.80 12.39 7.66
N ALA A 77 -12.22 11.77 8.76
CA ALA A 77 -11.75 12.16 10.10
C ALA A 77 -10.24 11.91 10.29
N VAL A 78 -9.71 10.81 9.74
CA VAL A 78 -8.26 10.50 9.73
C VAL A 78 -7.48 11.57 8.95
N GLN A 79 -7.97 11.98 7.78
CA GLN A 79 -7.35 13.03 6.96
C GLN A 79 -7.37 14.38 7.66
N GLU A 80 -8.49 14.73 8.30
CA GLU A 80 -8.60 15.96 9.07
C GLU A 80 -7.68 15.96 10.30
N ALA A 81 -7.61 14.86 11.06
CA ALA A 81 -6.71 14.74 12.21
C ALA A 81 -5.23 14.87 11.79
N GLN A 82 -4.86 14.24 10.67
CA GLN A 82 -3.53 14.36 10.10
C GLN A 82 -3.24 15.79 9.64
N THR A 83 -4.19 16.44 8.96
CA THR A 83 -4.04 17.84 8.53
C THR A 83 -3.82 18.76 9.73
N ARG A 84 -4.64 18.63 10.78
CA ARG A 84 -4.50 19.40 12.03
C ARG A 84 -3.14 19.19 12.70
N LEU A 85 -2.62 17.95 12.71
CA LEU A 85 -1.28 17.68 13.22
C LEU A 85 -0.20 18.34 12.35
N LEU A 86 -0.30 18.23 11.02
CA LEU A 86 0.68 18.84 10.11
C LEU A 86 0.72 20.36 10.25
N LEU A 87 -0.42 21.01 10.44
CA LEU A 87 -0.49 22.45 10.71
C LEU A 87 0.27 22.86 11.98
N ILE A 88 0.32 21.99 12.98
CA ILE A 88 1.02 22.25 14.26
C ILE A 88 2.52 21.97 14.14
N VAL A 89 2.87 20.85 13.52
CA VAL A 89 4.25 20.33 13.49
C VAL A 89 5.07 20.94 12.36
N ASP A 90 4.40 21.35 11.28
CA ASP A 90 5.03 21.71 10.03
C ASP A 90 4.17 22.69 9.20
N PRO A 91 3.99 23.93 9.67
CA PRO A 91 3.19 24.94 8.98
C PRO A 91 3.75 25.33 7.60
N ALA A 92 4.98 24.94 7.26
CA ALA A 92 5.54 25.12 5.93
C ALA A 92 4.83 24.26 4.86
N VAL A 93 4.23 23.13 5.25
CA VAL A 93 3.50 22.22 4.36
C VAL A 93 2.28 22.89 3.73
N THR A 94 1.66 23.87 4.39
CA THR A 94 0.44 24.52 3.88
C THR A 94 0.63 25.44 2.68
N ASP A 95 1.83 25.99 2.50
CA ASP A 95 2.08 27.03 1.49
C ASP A 95 2.76 26.46 0.24
N VAL A 96 3.67 25.50 0.44
CA VAL A 96 4.51 24.94 -0.64
C VAL A 96 4.32 23.43 -0.79
N GLY A 97 3.70 22.76 0.20
CA GLY A 97 3.60 21.32 0.26
C GLY A 97 2.67 20.68 -0.76
N GLU A 98 1.63 21.39 -1.23
CA GLU A 98 0.77 20.88 -2.32
C GLU A 98 1.54 20.82 -3.63
N ARG A 99 2.20 21.93 -4.00
CA ARG A 99 3.04 21.99 -5.21
C ARG A 99 4.21 21.01 -5.12
N ALA A 100 4.85 20.89 -3.97
CA ALA A 100 5.92 19.93 -3.74
C ALA A 100 5.46 18.47 -3.94
N ARG A 101 4.27 18.09 -3.47
CA ARG A 101 3.74 16.74 -3.70
C ARG A 101 3.42 16.51 -5.18
N PHE A 102 2.79 17.48 -5.83
CA PHE A 102 2.58 17.42 -7.29
C PHE A 102 3.88 17.16 -8.03
N VAL A 103 4.94 17.93 -7.74
CA VAL A 103 6.24 17.75 -8.41
C VAL A 103 6.87 16.38 -8.12
N VAL A 104 6.73 15.84 -6.91
CA VAL A 104 7.15 14.46 -6.60
C VAL A 104 6.38 13.45 -7.44
N ASP A 105 5.06 13.55 -7.50
CA ASP A 105 4.20 12.62 -8.23
C ASP A 105 4.52 12.63 -9.74
N GLU A 106 4.71 13.80 -10.34
CA GLU A 106 5.08 13.94 -11.75
C GLU A 106 6.46 13.33 -12.05
N LEU A 107 7.46 13.61 -11.20
CA LEU A 107 8.80 13.06 -11.38
C LEU A 107 8.82 11.54 -11.17
N GLU A 108 8.09 11.02 -10.18
CA GLU A 108 7.95 9.58 -9.98
C GLU A 108 7.27 8.92 -11.17
N SER A 109 6.16 9.48 -11.67
CA SER A 109 5.42 8.95 -12.82
C SER A 109 6.28 8.91 -14.09
N ALA A 110 7.01 9.98 -14.39
CA ALA A 110 7.90 10.03 -15.56
C ALA A 110 9.05 9.02 -15.46
N LEU A 111 9.63 8.87 -14.25
CA LEU A 111 10.68 7.89 -14.00
C LEU A 111 10.16 6.45 -14.08
N GLU A 112 8.96 6.17 -13.57
CA GLU A 112 8.32 4.85 -13.72
C GLU A 112 8.06 4.54 -15.19
N PHE A 113 7.49 5.49 -15.94
CA PHE A 113 7.20 5.29 -17.36
C PHE A 113 8.45 5.01 -18.18
N LEU A 114 9.54 5.75 -17.93
CA LEU A 114 10.81 5.55 -18.64
C LEU A 114 11.44 4.18 -18.33
N LEU A 115 11.35 3.73 -17.08
CA LEU A 115 12.06 2.53 -16.60
C LEU A 115 11.21 1.25 -16.72
N ASP A 116 9.90 1.34 -16.97
CA ASP A 116 9.03 0.19 -17.24
C ASP A 116 9.15 -0.27 -18.72
N ASP A 117 10.38 -0.42 -19.22
CA ASP A 117 10.72 -0.74 -20.61
C ASP A 117 11.11 -2.23 -20.82
N ASP A 118 10.81 -3.09 -19.84
CA ASP A 118 11.21 -4.50 -19.76
C ASP A 118 12.74 -4.74 -19.73
N VAL A 119 13.57 -3.71 -19.48
CA VAL A 119 15.03 -3.81 -19.32
C VAL A 119 15.42 -3.59 -17.86
N ASP A 120 15.97 -4.63 -17.22
CA ASP A 120 16.50 -4.49 -15.85
C ASP A 120 17.83 -3.69 -15.87
N GLU A 121 17.82 -2.46 -15.36
CA GLU A 121 18.99 -1.60 -15.22
C GLU A 121 19.21 -1.07 -13.78
N PRO A 122 20.39 -0.49 -13.46
CA PRO A 122 20.65 0.02 -12.11
C PRO A 122 19.70 1.13 -11.66
N ALA A 123 19.12 1.88 -12.61
CA ALA A 123 18.16 2.94 -12.37
C ALA A 123 16.85 2.40 -11.76
N ASP A 124 16.36 1.22 -12.19
CA ASP A 124 15.20 0.55 -11.59
C ASP A 124 15.40 0.30 -10.11
N ALA A 125 16.56 -0.26 -9.77
CA ALA A 125 16.91 -0.55 -8.40
C ALA A 125 17.04 0.74 -7.57
N GLN A 126 17.48 1.84 -8.18
CA GLN A 126 17.54 3.15 -7.52
C GLN A 126 16.16 3.74 -7.30
N LEU A 127 15.28 3.76 -8.31
CA LEU A 127 13.90 4.22 -8.18
C LEU A 127 13.16 3.39 -7.12
N ALA A 128 13.30 2.07 -7.13
CA ALA A 128 12.70 1.19 -6.13
C ALA A 128 13.18 1.52 -4.70
N ARG A 129 14.47 1.84 -4.50
CA ARG A 129 15.01 2.27 -3.21
C ARG A 129 14.45 3.62 -2.77
N ILE A 130 14.37 4.60 -3.68
CA ILE A 130 13.79 5.92 -3.40
C ILE A 130 12.34 5.76 -2.96
N LYS A 131 11.55 4.98 -3.71
CA LYS A 131 10.15 4.68 -3.37
C LYS A 131 10.01 3.96 -2.04
N GLU A 132 10.86 2.98 -1.74
CA GLU A 132 10.82 2.28 -0.45
C GLU A 132 11.18 3.22 0.71
N PHE A 133 12.18 4.08 0.53
CA PHE A 133 12.61 5.04 1.55
C PHE A 133 11.52 6.08 1.84
N HIS A 134 10.92 6.66 0.79
CA HIS A 134 9.90 7.70 0.94
C HIS A 134 8.49 7.17 1.19
N ALA A 135 8.28 5.86 1.04
CA ALA A 135 7.01 5.22 1.37
C ALA A 135 6.53 5.64 2.77
N GLN A 136 7.41 5.73 3.77
CA GLN A 136 6.97 5.90 5.16
C GLN A 136 6.82 7.36 5.61
N ASP A 137 7.36 8.33 4.88
CA ASP A 137 7.66 9.66 5.43
C ASP A 137 7.06 10.85 4.65
N GLY A 138 6.30 10.64 3.57
CA GLY A 138 5.81 11.68 2.63
C GLY A 138 4.87 12.77 3.15
N GLN A 139 4.76 12.98 4.47
CA GLN A 139 3.85 13.95 5.09
C GLN A 139 4.55 15.11 5.82
N ARG A 140 5.86 15.06 6.08
CA ARG A 140 6.63 16.14 6.73
C ARG A 140 7.45 16.94 5.72
N SER A 141 7.65 18.24 5.89
CA SER A 141 8.45 19.11 5.02
C SER A 141 9.89 18.63 4.87
N ILE A 142 10.52 18.08 5.92
CA ILE A 142 11.88 17.54 5.82
C ILE A 142 11.91 16.29 4.92
N ALA A 143 10.94 15.39 5.10
CA ALA A 143 10.84 14.20 4.29
C ALA A 143 10.45 14.52 2.83
N LEU A 144 9.52 15.45 2.64
CA LEU A 144 9.11 15.95 1.33
C LEU A 144 10.26 16.69 0.62
N SER A 145 11.05 17.46 1.36
CA SER A 145 12.28 18.08 0.88
C SER A 145 13.29 17.02 0.43
N GLN A 146 13.47 15.95 1.20
CA GLN A 146 14.36 14.85 0.82
C GLN A 146 13.83 14.10 -0.40
N ALA A 147 12.53 13.80 -0.48
CA ALA A 147 11.90 13.15 -1.63
C ALA A 147 12.13 13.95 -2.91
N LEU A 148 11.85 15.26 -2.87
CA LEU A 148 12.11 16.16 -3.98
C LEU A 148 13.57 16.11 -4.45
N ARG A 149 14.54 16.06 -3.53
CA ARG A 149 15.96 15.95 -3.90
C ARG A 149 16.30 14.61 -4.54
N ASP A 150 15.78 13.52 -4.00
CA ASP A 150 16.12 12.17 -4.45
C ASP A 150 15.51 11.90 -5.83
N TYR A 151 14.23 12.24 -6.03
CA TYR A 151 13.58 12.12 -7.34
C TYR A 151 14.19 13.08 -8.36
N ALA A 152 14.45 14.34 -8.01
CA ALA A 152 15.12 15.28 -8.93
C ALA A 152 16.56 14.87 -9.24
N GLY A 153 17.25 14.22 -8.29
CA GLY A 153 18.59 13.67 -8.49
C GLY A 153 18.58 12.57 -9.54
N LEU A 154 17.68 11.59 -9.41
CA LEU A 154 17.53 10.52 -10.39
C LEU A 154 17.05 11.05 -11.74
N ALA A 155 16.04 11.92 -11.76
CA ALA A 155 15.53 12.54 -12.99
C ALA A 155 16.60 13.34 -13.73
N GLU A 156 17.51 14.04 -13.04
CA GLU A 156 18.62 14.73 -13.69
C GLU A 156 19.58 13.75 -14.39
N THR A 157 19.88 12.62 -13.76
CA THR A 157 20.77 11.61 -14.38
C THR A 157 20.18 10.96 -15.62
N LEU A 158 18.85 10.94 -15.73
CA LEU A 158 18.10 10.34 -16.84
C LEU A 158 17.46 11.37 -17.77
N LYS A 159 17.82 12.65 -17.63
CA LYS A 159 17.11 13.77 -18.23
C LYS A 159 16.95 13.66 -19.75
N ASP A 160 18.02 13.32 -20.46
CA ASP A 160 17.97 13.22 -21.93
C ASP A 160 17.03 12.09 -22.37
N ARG A 161 17.05 10.96 -21.65
CA ARG A 161 16.14 9.81 -21.89
C ARG A 161 14.69 10.13 -21.56
N LEU A 162 14.43 10.91 -20.51
CA LEU A 162 13.08 11.36 -20.14
C LEU A 162 12.46 12.21 -21.26
N VAL A 163 13.22 13.13 -21.84
CA VAL A 163 12.76 13.98 -22.96
C VAL A 163 12.57 13.18 -24.24
N GLU A 164 13.40 12.18 -24.48
CA GLU A 164 13.26 11.28 -25.64
C GLU A 164 12.03 10.36 -25.50
N ALA A 165 11.73 9.90 -24.29
CA ALA A 165 10.59 9.02 -24.03
C ALA A 165 9.24 9.75 -23.95
N ASP A 166 9.24 11.01 -23.50
CA ASP A 166 8.05 11.86 -23.39
C ASP A 166 8.37 13.30 -23.81
N GLU A 167 7.98 13.68 -25.03
CA GLU A 167 8.18 15.03 -25.56
C GLU A 167 7.41 16.10 -24.77
N GLU A 168 6.36 15.73 -24.04
CA GLU A 168 5.58 16.64 -23.19
C GLU A 168 6.17 16.80 -21.79
N PHE A 169 7.19 16.02 -21.43
CA PHE A 169 7.81 16.11 -20.10
C PHE A 169 8.44 17.48 -19.85
N ASP A 170 7.94 18.18 -18.83
CA ASP A 170 8.47 19.49 -18.45
C ASP A 170 9.75 19.35 -17.62
N VAL A 171 10.90 19.40 -18.30
CA VAL A 171 12.24 19.39 -17.70
C VAL A 171 12.42 20.42 -16.57
N ARG A 172 11.65 21.53 -16.58
CA ARG A 172 11.73 22.55 -15.54
C ARG A 172 11.31 22.01 -14.17
N LEU A 173 10.53 20.93 -14.11
CA LEU A 173 10.13 20.27 -12.86
C LEU A 173 11.34 19.78 -12.04
N ILE A 174 12.43 19.38 -12.68
CA ILE A 174 13.66 18.96 -11.98
C ILE A 174 14.28 20.12 -11.20
N ALA A 175 14.37 21.30 -11.82
CA ALA A 175 14.89 22.50 -11.18
C ALA A 175 13.92 23.04 -10.11
N GLU A 176 12.62 22.99 -10.41
CA GLU A 176 11.58 23.35 -9.46
C GLU A 176 11.63 22.47 -8.20
N ALA A 177 11.81 21.16 -8.35
CA ALA A 177 11.90 20.24 -7.23
C ALA A 177 13.04 20.59 -6.26
N ARG A 178 14.23 20.92 -6.80
CA ARG A 178 15.37 21.35 -5.98
C ARG A 178 15.06 22.63 -5.21
N LYS A 179 14.44 23.62 -5.86
CA LYS A 179 14.05 24.88 -5.23
C LYS A 179 13.03 24.66 -4.10
N LEU A 180 11.99 23.88 -4.37
CA LEU A 180 10.98 23.53 -3.37
C LEU A 180 11.59 22.79 -2.18
N ALA A 181 12.56 21.89 -2.44
CA ALA A 181 13.27 21.19 -1.38
C ALA A 181 14.05 22.13 -0.46
N GLU A 182 14.76 23.11 -1.02
CA GLU A 182 15.46 24.13 -0.23
C GLU A 182 14.50 24.99 0.58
N ASP A 183 13.39 25.41 -0.02
CA ASP A 183 12.41 26.28 0.64
C ASP A 183 11.72 25.56 1.79
N LEU A 184 11.35 24.28 1.61
CA LEU A 184 10.83 23.44 2.69
C LEU A 184 11.85 23.25 3.81
N GLN A 185 13.13 23.03 3.50
CA GLN A 185 14.16 22.87 4.52
C GLN A 185 14.41 24.18 5.29
N ARG A 186 14.50 25.32 4.60
CA ARG A 186 14.68 26.64 5.22
C ARG A 186 13.55 26.94 6.20
N ARG A 187 12.30 26.66 5.80
CA ARG A 187 11.12 26.92 6.63
C ARG A 187 11.01 25.94 7.80
N ALA A 188 11.33 24.66 7.60
CA ALA A 188 11.35 23.67 8.67
C ALA A 188 12.34 24.01 9.80
N LEU A 189 13.46 24.67 9.48
CA LEU A 189 14.44 25.14 10.47
C LEU A 189 14.00 26.39 11.24
N GLY A 190 13.00 27.15 10.75
CA GLY A 190 12.54 28.40 11.33
C GLY A 190 11.40 28.27 12.35
N THR A 191 10.76 27.10 12.46
CA THR A 191 9.59 26.87 13.31
C THR A 191 9.82 25.71 14.25
N ALA A 192 10.01 25.99 15.55
CA ALA A 192 9.97 24.96 16.59
C ALA A 192 8.50 24.75 17.01
N PRO A 193 7.92 23.55 16.81
CA PRO A 193 6.55 23.29 17.21
C PRO A 193 6.41 23.26 18.73
N GLU A 194 5.26 23.69 19.24
CA GLU A 194 4.94 23.55 20.66
C GLU A 194 4.71 22.07 20.99
N ALA A 195 5.65 21.45 21.71
CA ALA A 195 5.73 20.00 21.90
C ALA A 195 4.44 19.37 22.49
N GLY A 196 3.73 20.09 23.37
CA GLY A 196 2.48 19.63 23.97
C GLY A 196 1.32 19.53 22.98
N ALA A 197 1.14 20.55 22.12
CA ALA A 197 0.08 20.58 21.11
C ALA A 197 0.29 19.51 20.03
N SER A 198 1.55 19.29 19.62
CA SER A 198 1.91 18.23 18.68
C SER A 198 1.61 16.83 19.23
N ALA A 199 1.90 16.57 20.50
CA ALA A 199 1.65 15.27 21.12
C ALA A 199 0.15 14.97 21.24
N ALA A 200 -0.65 15.97 21.62
CA ALA A 200 -2.11 15.85 21.69
C ALA A 200 -2.73 15.58 20.31
N ALA A 201 -2.33 16.34 19.28
CA ALA A 201 -2.81 16.14 17.91
C ALA A 201 -2.39 14.76 17.35
N ALA A 202 -1.16 14.32 17.63
CA ALA A 202 -0.69 13.00 17.22
C ALA A 202 -1.49 11.87 17.89
N THR A 203 -1.84 12.04 19.16
CA THR A 203 -2.68 11.09 19.92
C THR A 203 -4.06 10.95 19.28
N ILE A 204 -4.72 12.07 18.98
CA ILE A 204 -6.04 12.07 18.32
C ILE A 204 -5.96 11.36 16.97
N ARG A 205 -4.95 11.71 16.15
CA ARG A 205 -4.73 11.10 14.83
C ARG A 205 -4.50 9.58 14.93
N ASN A 206 -3.74 9.13 15.91
CA ASN A 206 -3.49 7.69 16.15
C ASN A 206 -4.77 6.95 16.61
N GLN A 207 -5.55 7.55 17.51
CA GLN A 207 -6.83 7.01 17.97
C GLN A 207 -7.80 6.78 16.79
N VAL A 208 -7.97 7.77 15.92
CA VAL A 208 -8.87 7.64 14.76
C VAL A 208 -8.31 6.64 13.73
N LEU A 209 -6.98 6.55 13.56
CA LEU A 209 -6.36 5.53 12.72
C LEU A 209 -6.68 4.11 13.20
N HIS A 210 -6.74 3.86 14.51
CA HIS A 210 -7.13 2.55 15.05
C HIS A 210 -8.54 2.15 14.59
N LEU A 211 -9.49 3.09 14.61
CA LEU A 211 -10.85 2.83 14.10
C LEU A 211 -10.85 2.44 12.62
N MET A 212 -10.05 3.14 11.81
CA MET A 212 -9.92 2.84 10.38
C MET A 212 -9.35 1.44 10.16
N VAL A 213 -8.24 1.12 10.83
CA VAL A 213 -7.55 -0.17 10.73
C VAL A 213 -8.47 -1.32 11.17
N ASP A 214 -9.16 -1.16 12.30
CA ASP A 214 -10.09 -2.17 12.81
C ASP A 214 -11.25 -2.41 11.85
N ARG A 215 -11.79 -1.34 11.25
CA ARG A 215 -12.89 -1.47 10.29
C ARG A 215 -12.45 -2.18 9.01
N VAL A 216 -11.27 -1.85 8.49
CA VAL A 216 -10.66 -2.55 7.35
C VAL A 216 -10.42 -4.03 7.70
N ALA A 217 -9.90 -4.33 8.88
CA ALA A 217 -9.68 -5.71 9.34
C ALA A 217 -11.00 -6.50 9.44
N ALA A 218 -12.07 -5.87 9.96
CA ALA A 218 -13.40 -6.47 10.03
C ALA A 218 -13.96 -6.79 8.63
N ILE A 219 -13.82 -5.87 7.67
CA ILE A 219 -14.23 -6.09 6.27
C ILE A 219 -13.44 -7.25 5.67
N ARG A 220 -12.11 -7.27 5.79
CA ARG A 220 -11.24 -8.35 5.28
C ARG A 220 -11.60 -9.71 5.87
N LYS A 221 -11.82 -9.78 7.18
CA LYS A 221 -12.25 -11.01 7.87
C LYS A 221 -13.60 -11.51 7.36
N THR A 222 -14.54 -10.58 7.15
CA THR A 222 -15.88 -10.87 6.64
C THR A 222 -15.82 -11.37 5.20
N ALA A 223 -15.05 -10.70 4.35
CA ALA A 223 -14.82 -11.09 2.96
C ALA A 223 -14.22 -12.50 2.87
N ALA A 224 -13.18 -12.80 3.65
CA ALA A 224 -12.57 -14.14 3.68
C ALA A 224 -13.56 -15.25 4.06
N HIS A 225 -14.53 -14.95 4.94
CA HIS A 225 -15.57 -15.90 5.31
C HIS A 225 -16.64 -16.09 4.22
N VAL A 226 -17.18 -14.97 3.69
CA VAL A 226 -18.27 -14.98 2.69
C VAL A 226 -17.79 -15.54 1.35
N PHE A 227 -16.61 -15.11 0.91
CA PHE A 227 -16.00 -15.48 -0.37
C PHE A 227 -14.98 -16.62 -0.23
N ARG A 228 -15.14 -17.49 0.77
CA ARG A 228 -14.23 -18.64 0.98
C ARG A 228 -14.10 -19.59 -0.21
N ARG A 229 -15.09 -19.59 -1.12
CA ARG A 229 -15.10 -20.35 -2.39
C ARG A 229 -14.68 -19.51 -3.61
N HIS A 230 -14.37 -18.22 -3.39
CA HIS A 230 -14.02 -17.22 -4.40
C HIS A 230 -12.74 -16.45 -3.97
N PRO A 231 -11.58 -17.12 -3.90
CA PRO A 231 -10.34 -16.53 -3.40
C PRO A 231 -9.86 -15.33 -4.22
N GLU A 232 -10.18 -15.26 -5.50
CA GLU A 232 -9.93 -14.12 -6.40
C GLU A 232 -10.60 -12.83 -5.89
N ILE A 233 -11.83 -12.93 -5.37
CA ILE A 233 -12.56 -11.79 -4.79
C ILE A 233 -11.90 -11.34 -3.48
N VAL A 234 -11.51 -12.31 -2.63
CA VAL A 234 -10.83 -12.00 -1.36
C VAL A 234 -9.51 -11.25 -1.61
N ARG A 235 -8.82 -11.52 -2.71
CA ARG A 235 -7.56 -10.82 -3.05
C ARG A 235 -7.76 -9.33 -3.29
N GLU A 236 -8.90 -8.90 -3.83
CA GLU A 236 -9.20 -7.47 -4.10
C GLU A 236 -9.14 -6.61 -2.84
N VAL A 237 -9.57 -7.13 -1.69
CA VAL A 237 -9.61 -6.37 -0.42
C VAL A 237 -8.38 -6.58 0.47
N THR A 238 -7.47 -7.49 0.09
CA THR A 238 -6.21 -7.70 0.80
C THR A 238 -5.17 -6.65 0.38
N SER A 239 -4.28 -6.26 1.29
CA SER A 239 -3.24 -5.25 1.04
C SER A 239 -2.36 -5.62 -0.17
N ALA A 240 -2.49 -4.87 -1.26
CA ALA A 240 -1.63 -5.04 -2.44
C ALA A 240 -0.17 -4.69 -2.12
N TYR A 241 0.03 -3.68 -1.27
CA TYR A 241 1.34 -3.26 -0.79
C TYR A 241 2.07 -4.39 -0.04
N GLU A 242 1.43 -5.00 0.95
CA GLU A 242 2.04 -6.12 1.68
C GLU A 242 2.27 -7.34 0.79
N ARG A 243 1.39 -7.60 -0.19
CA ARG A 243 1.62 -8.68 -1.16
C ARG A 243 2.88 -8.40 -1.98
N ARG A 244 3.01 -7.20 -2.56
CA ARG A 244 4.20 -6.79 -3.32
C ARG A 244 5.46 -6.85 -2.46
N ARG A 245 5.41 -6.32 -1.23
CA ARG A 245 6.52 -6.39 -0.26
C ARG A 245 6.94 -7.82 0.08
N ARG A 246 5.98 -8.74 0.30
CA ARG A 246 6.30 -10.16 0.58
C ARG A 246 6.89 -10.86 -0.65
N VAL A 247 6.45 -10.53 -1.86
CA VAL A 247 7.03 -11.06 -3.09
C VAL A 247 8.45 -10.53 -3.28
N ALA A 248 8.67 -9.23 -3.08
CA ALA A 248 10.00 -8.61 -3.12
C ALA A 248 10.95 -9.25 -2.09
N ALA A 249 10.52 -9.39 -0.83
CA ALA A 249 11.31 -10.04 0.21
C ALA A 249 11.64 -11.52 -0.11
N ARG A 250 10.71 -12.24 -0.78
CA ARG A 250 10.97 -13.61 -1.25
C ARG A 250 11.98 -13.64 -2.39
N ARG A 251 11.89 -12.71 -3.35
CA ARG A 251 12.86 -12.55 -4.45
C ARG A 251 14.24 -12.19 -3.90
N GLU A 252 14.31 -11.26 -2.96
CA GLU A 252 15.56 -10.87 -2.30
C GLU A 252 16.18 -12.02 -1.50
N LYS A 253 15.36 -12.77 -0.74
CA LYS A 253 15.82 -13.98 -0.05
C LYS A 253 16.32 -15.04 -1.03
N ALA A 254 15.65 -15.24 -2.17
CA ALA A 254 16.08 -16.15 -3.21
C ALA A 254 17.39 -15.69 -3.86
N ARG A 255 17.57 -14.39 -4.10
CA ARG A 255 18.81 -13.79 -4.61
C ARG A 255 19.97 -14.00 -3.63
N LYS A 256 19.78 -13.64 -2.35
CA LYS A 256 20.77 -13.86 -1.29
C LYS A 256 21.13 -15.34 -1.13
N ALA A 257 20.17 -16.25 -1.29
CA ALA A 257 20.42 -17.68 -1.26
C ALA A 257 21.17 -18.20 -2.50
N ALA A 258 21.00 -17.56 -3.66
CA ALA A 258 21.76 -17.87 -4.88
C ALA A 258 23.20 -17.35 -4.78
N GLU A 259 23.40 -16.14 -4.25
CA GLU A 259 24.71 -15.52 -4.01
C GLU A 259 25.50 -16.25 -2.91
N ALA A 260 24.82 -16.83 -1.91
CA ALA A 260 25.45 -17.59 -0.82
C ALA A 260 25.75 -19.06 -1.17
N ARG A 261 25.47 -19.53 -2.39
CA ARG A 261 25.91 -20.87 -2.82
C ARG A 261 27.42 -20.84 -3.06
N PRO A 262 28.23 -21.66 -2.36
CA PRO A 262 29.64 -21.80 -2.67
C PRO A 262 29.81 -22.32 -4.09
N VAL A 263 30.70 -21.69 -4.86
CA VAL A 263 31.23 -22.20 -6.13
C VAL A 263 32.20 -23.35 -5.81
N ASP A 264 31.71 -24.43 -5.22
CA ASP A 264 32.44 -25.70 -5.20
C ASP A 264 31.79 -26.62 -6.22
N GLY A 265 32.34 -26.54 -7.43
CA GLY A 265 32.06 -27.46 -8.52
C GLY A 265 32.40 -28.89 -8.10
N LYS A 266 31.37 -29.64 -7.70
CA LYS A 266 31.39 -31.10 -7.80
C LYS A 266 30.14 -31.54 -8.55
N PRO A 267 30.25 -32.01 -9.81
CA PRO A 267 29.09 -32.47 -10.54
C PRO A 267 28.44 -33.63 -9.78
N ALA A 268 27.15 -33.47 -9.47
CA ALA A 268 26.33 -34.54 -8.98
C ALA A 268 26.36 -35.67 -10.01
N ALA A 269 26.78 -36.86 -9.57
CA ALA A 269 26.76 -38.06 -10.39
C ALA A 269 25.36 -38.25 -10.98
N ALA A 270 25.32 -38.49 -12.30
CA ALA A 270 24.11 -38.63 -13.08
C ALA A 270 23.13 -39.64 -12.45
N PRO A 271 21.81 -39.37 -12.49
CA PRO A 271 20.83 -40.37 -12.09
C PRO A 271 20.89 -41.54 -13.08
N ALA A 272 21.15 -42.73 -12.54
CA ALA A 272 21.10 -43.97 -13.29
C ALA A 272 19.69 -44.16 -13.87
N THR A 273 19.61 -44.20 -15.19
CA THR A 273 18.45 -44.65 -15.95
C THR A 273 18.14 -46.13 -15.64
N PRO A 274 16.90 -46.50 -15.26
CA PRO A 274 16.40 -47.82 -15.57
C PRO A 274 15.78 -47.81 -16.97
N SER A 275 16.34 -48.65 -17.85
CA SER A 275 15.79 -48.96 -19.17
C SER A 275 14.39 -49.61 -19.10
N PRO A 276 13.60 -49.53 -20.17
CA PRO A 276 12.19 -49.89 -20.20
C PRO A 276 11.98 -51.39 -20.50
N ALA A 277 10.99 -52.01 -19.86
CA ALA A 277 10.43 -53.28 -20.31
C ALA A 277 8.92 -53.34 -20.03
N THR A 278 8.16 -53.05 -21.09
CA THR A 278 6.92 -53.65 -21.61
C THR A 278 5.75 -54.08 -20.68
N PRO A 279 4.49 -53.82 -21.10
CA PRO A 279 3.28 -54.02 -20.32
C PRO A 279 2.61 -55.38 -20.60
N SER A 280 1.80 -55.88 -19.66
CA SER A 280 0.65 -56.79 -19.88
C SER A 280 0.00 -57.19 -18.56
N PRO A 281 -1.25 -57.68 -18.54
CA PRO A 281 -2.44 -57.14 -19.20
C PRO A 281 -3.61 -56.98 -18.19
N ALA A 282 -4.70 -56.41 -18.68
CA ALA A 282 -5.92 -56.16 -17.93
C ALA A 282 -6.86 -57.37 -17.80
N THR A 283 -7.80 -57.21 -16.86
CA THR A 283 -9.15 -57.80 -16.72
C THR A 283 -9.32 -59.11 -15.92
N PRO A 284 -10.53 -59.44 -15.40
CA PRO A 284 -11.78 -58.64 -15.35
C PRO A 284 -12.44 -58.54 -13.96
N SER A 285 -13.38 -57.60 -13.92
CA SER A 285 -14.48 -57.44 -12.99
C SER A 285 -15.33 -58.71 -12.79
N THR A 286 -15.77 -58.97 -11.57
CA THR A 286 -16.98 -59.74 -11.29
C THR A 286 -17.87 -59.01 -10.31
N SER A 287 -19.05 -58.65 -10.80
CA SER A 287 -20.23 -58.21 -10.08
C SER A 287 -20.99 -59.39 -9.46
N SER A 288 -21.43 -59.27 -8.21
CA SER A 288 -22.68 -59.83 -7.67
C SER A 288 -22.82 -59.21 -6.27
N GLY A 289 -23.83 -58.45 -5.87
CA GLY A 289 -25.25 -58.58 -6.15
C GLY A 289 -25.87 -59.47 -5.07
N ALA A 290 -26.35 -58.89 -3.96
CA ALA A 290 -27.50 -59.34 -3.14
C ALA A 290 -27.69 -58.51 -1.85
N GLN A 291 -28.76 -57.72 -1.82
CA GLN A 291 -29.65 -57.48 -0.65
C GLN A 291 -30.97 -58.24 -0.97
N PRO A 292 -31.97 -58.37 -0.07
CA PRO A 292 -32.02 -58.26 1.39
C PRO A 292 -32.78 -59.44 2.06
N SER A 293 -32.82 -59.47 3.40
CA SER A 293 -33.99 -59.74 4.26
C SER A 293 -33.67 -59.30 5.68
#